data_AF-A0A1E3NZY7-F1
#
_entry.id   AF-A0A1E3NZY7-F1
#
_cell.length_a   1.000
_cell.length_b   1.000
_cell.length_c   1.000
_cell.angle_alpha   90.00
_cell.angle_beta   90.00
_cell.angle_gamma   90.00
#
_symmetry.space_group_name_H-M   'P 1'
#
loop_
_entity.id
_entity.type
_entity.pdbx_description
1 polymer ?
#
loop_
_entity_poly.entity_id
_entity_poly.type
_entity_poly.pdbx_seq_one_letter_code
_entity_poly.pdbx_strand_id
1 'polypeptide(L)'
;MMFGGRVVVGSKSVFLRCFSTRRPPFYEVFPKKTVMNRILFDLDSRHNYGKLYKVFESVYQKLDTEEEPEIPKFINASDLMIMKKTLENIRIRSHTTNRNLLDLENELTEKAAEYGNNDAVALLAFEAIMNKSSPQDDRAYAKKLVAKLLELKHPLTLKMSGDLCVQNQMLAQAEKFYNDFLELESDTFLASEVYKALGKLNFQKPDLIKSKQYFEQSIKTGPIDKISECHYYLGQLNAHDPERARFHFEASASQGFLQSFQLLGFLELNYFDNSFKAKEWFKLGAELSDIHSIIGLFDCFIKEDYLKAAKKTYSTLEVLLTKDGDDDKLKVWHHFNSNRKNGVEKVKDLATSVESTFKGAQESIELSNTAPSQENRWNL
;
A
#
# COMPACT_ATOMS: atom_id res chain seq x y z
N MET A 1 -48.46 -44.50 22.18
CA MET A 1 -49.35 -44.84 21.05
C MET A 1 -48.93 -43.98 19.86
N MET A 2 -48.71 -44.65 18.72
CA MET A 2 -48.80 -44.14 17.34
C MET A 2 -47.69 -43.24 16.76
N PHE A 3 -46.95 -43.85 15.82
CA PHE A 3 -46.45 -43.39 14.49
C PHE A 3 -45.83 -41.98 14.38
N GLY A 4 -44.64 -41.77 13.80
CA GLY A 4 -44.08 -42.39 12.59
C GLY A 4 -44.06 -41.33 11.47
N GLY A 5 -42.86 -40.93 11.00
CA GLY A 5 -42.74 -39.98 9.88
C GLY A 5 -41.29 -39.71 9.49
N ARG A 6 -40.79 -40.46 8.50
CA ARG A 6 -39.51 -40.24 7.81
C ARG A 6 -39.59 -38.95 6.98
N VAL A 7 -38.53 -38.14 7.01
CA VAL A 7 -38.17 -37.25 5.90
C VAL A 7 -36.79 -37.65 5.39
N VAL A 8 -36.78 -38.16 4.17
CA VAL A 8 -35.61 -38.44 3.37
C VAL A 8 -35.02 -37.10 2.94
N VAL A 9 -33.79 -36.79 3.36
CA VAL A 9 -33.02 -35.66 2.82
C VAL A 9 -31.90 -36.22 1.96
N GLY A 10 -31.94 -35.80 0.69
CA GLY A 10 -31.13 -36.31 -0.40
C GLY A 10 -29.63 -36.14 -0.19
N SER A 11 -28.93 -37.07 -0.82
CA SER A 11 -27.51 -37.06 -1.10
C SER A 11 -27.08 -35.76 -1.76
N LYS A 12 -26.33 -34.94 -1.02
CA LYS A 12 -25.33 -34.05 -1.60
C LYS A 12 -23.99 -34.47 -1.06
N SER A 13 -23.16 -35.02 -1.95
CA SER A 13 -21.76 -35.33 -1.72
C SER A 13 -21.03 -34.06 -1.28
N VAL A 14 -20.87 -33.90 0.03
CA VAL A 14 -19.95 -32.93 0.59
C VAL A 14 -18.56 -33.49 0.36
N PHE A 15 -17.86 -32.96 -0.63
CA PHE A 15 -16.41 -33.07 -0.73
C PHE A 15 -15.82 -32.40 0.51
N LEU A 16 -15.68 -33.18 1.59
CA LEU A 16 -14.83 -32.82 2.71
C LEU A 16 -13.40 -32.84 2.18
N ARG A 17 -12.88 -31.67 1.81
CA ARG A 17 -11.43 -31.45 1.81
C ARG A 17 -10.97 -31.67 3.25
N CYS A 18 -10.35 -32.81 3.51
CA CYS A 18 -9.52 -33.00 4.70
C CYS A 18 -8.43 -31.93 4.68
N PHE A 19 -8.65 -30.82 5.36
CA PHE A 19 -7.57 -29.97 5.79
C PHE A 19 -6.78 -30.78 6.82
N SER A 20 -5.58 -31.20 6.46
CA SER A 20 -4.60 -31.71 7.42
C SER A 20 -4.47 -30.69 8.55
N THR A 21 -4.76 -31.11 9.77
CA THR A 21 -4.53 -30.33 11.01
C THR A 21 -3.05 -30.25 11.38
N ARG A 22 -2.15 -30.83 10.57
CA ARG A 22 -0.71 -30.80 10.81
C ARG A 22 -0.02 -29.77 9.93
N ARG A 23 0.77 -28.92 10.58
CA ARG A 23 1.68 -27.95 9.96
C ARG A 23 2.55 -28.67 8.91
N PRO A 24 2.70 -28.10 7.70
CA PRO A 24 3.51 -28.71 6.65
C PRO A 24 4.96 -28.87 7.11
N PRO A 25 5.72 -29.83 6.54
CA PRO A 25 7.10 -30.02 6.92
C PRO A 25 7.93 -28.77 6.59
N PHE A 26 8.87 -28.45 7.49
CA PHE A 26 9.62 -27.19 7.45
C PHE A 26 10.30 -26.92 6.10
N TYR A 27 10.90 -27.94 5.48
CA TYR A 27 11.61 -27.81 4.20
C TYR A 27 10.71 -27.42 3.01
N GLU A 28 9.39 -27.63 3.08
CA GLU A 28 8.45 -27.22 2.03
C GLU A 28 8.11 -25.73 2.12
N VAL A 29 8.08 -25.20 3.35
CA VAL A 29 7.70 -23.82 3.62
C VAL A 29 8.90 -22.90 3.65
N PHE A 30 10.06 -23.41 4.05
CA PHE A 30 11.23 -22.58 4.29
C PHE A 30 11.91 -22.11 2.99
N PRO A 31 12.42 -20.87 2.94
CA PRO A 31 13.01 -20.33 1.72
C PRO A 31 14.28 -21.06 1.27
N LYS A 32 14.53 -21.01 -0.06
CA LYS A 32 15.72 -21.62 -0.66
C LYS A 32 17.01 -21.05 -0.06
N LYS A 33 18.01 -21.92 0.14
CA LYS A 33 19.34 -21.58 0.69
C LYS A 33 20.00 -20.37 0.03
N THR A 34 19.91 -20.23 -1.29
CA THR A 34 20.51 -19.11 -2.03
C THR A 34 19.92 -17.76 -1.63
N VAL A 35 18.60 -17.69 -1.46
CA VAL A 35 17.89 -16.48 -1.02
C VAL A 35 18.27 -16.14 0.42
N MET A 36 18.28 -17.14 1.30
CA MET A 36 18.65 -16.97 2.71
C MET A 36 20.08 -16.48 2.88
N ASN A 37 21.05 -17.08 2.18
CA ASN A 37 22.45 -16.65 2.23
C ASN A 37 22.64 -15.20 1.80
N ARG A 38 21.94 -14.77 0.74
CA ARG A 38 22.02 -13.38 0.28
C ARG A 38 21.51 -12.41 1.34
N ILE A 39 20.37 -12.70 1.95
CA ILE A 39 19.77 -11.81 2.97
C ILE A 39 20.57 -11.83 4.27
N LEU A 40 21.08 -12.99 4.69
CA LEU A 40 21.98 -13.10 5.84
C LEU A 40 23.25 -12.29 5.65
N PHE A 41 23.78 -12.25 4.42
CA PHE A 41 24.91 -11.40 4.06
C PHE A 41 24.54 -9.91 4.10
N ASP A 42 23.40 -9.53 3.50
CA ASP A 42 22.90 -8.14 3.53
C ASP A 42 22.69 -7.63 4.98
N LEU A 43 22.39 -8.53 5.92
CA LEU A 43 22.18 -8.23 7.34
C LEU A 43 23.43 -8.42 8.22
N ASP A 44 24.59 -8.65 7.61
CA ASP A 44 25.88 -8.89 8.30
C ASP A 44 25.78 -9.96 9.41
N SER A 45 25.15 -11.10 9.08
CA SER A 45 24.96 -12.17 10.04
C SER A 45 26.28 -12.82 10.43
N ARG A 46 26.49 -12.96 11.74
CA ARG A 46 27.66 -13.64 12.33
C ARG A 46 27.69 -15.14 12.06
N HIS A 47 26.58 -15.73 11.64
CA HIS A 47 26.41 -17.16 11.50
C HIS A 47 25.98 -17.56 10.10
N ASN A 48 26.51 -18.70 9.65
CA ASN A 48 26.13 -19.24 8.36
C ASN A 48 24.73 -19.88 8.40
N TYR A 49 24.13 -20.01 7.23
CA TYR A 49 22.83 -20.66 7.05
C TYR A 49 22.74 -22.05 7.69
N GLY A 50 23.79 -22.87 7.60
CA GLY A 50 23.75 -24.24 8.13
C GLY A 50 23.56 -24.30 9.64
N LYS A 51 24.14 -23.34 10.38
CA LYS A 51 23.94 -23.21 11.83
C LYS A 51 22.54 -22.69 12.15
N LEU A 52 22.11 -21.62 11.48
CA LEU A 52 20.83 -20.99 11.74
C LEU A 52 19.64 -21.85 11.31
N TYR A 53 19.78 -22.65 10.25
CA TYR A 53 18.75 -23.55 9.75
C TYR A 53 18.27 -24.53 10.83
N LYS A 54 19.19 -25.10 11.61
CA LYS A 54 18.86 -26.02 12.71
C LYS A 54 18.03 -25.33 13.80
N VAL A 55 18.31 -24.05 14.05
CA VAL A 55 17.57 -23.25 15.03
C VAL A 55 16.18 -22.93 14.49
N PHE A 56 16.07 -22.49 13.23
CA PHE A 56 14.76 -22.27 12.61
C PHE A 56 13.91 -23.53 12.61
N GLU A 57 14.50 -24.68 12.27
CA GLU A 57 13.82 -25.97 12.24
C GLU A 57 13.38 -26.40 13.65
N SER A 58 14.25 -26.27 14.65
CA SER A 58 13.92 -26.61 16.04
C SER A 58 12.77 -25.75 16.58
N VAL A 59 12.81 -24.44 16.35
CA VAL A 59 11.73 -23.52 16.75
C VAL A 59 10.45 -23.88 15.99
N TYR A 60 10.52 -24.06 14.68
CA TYR A 60 9.34 -24.34 13.86
C TYR A 60 8.61 -25.64 14.23
N GLN A 61 9.36 -26.70 14.52
CA GLN A 61 8.79 -27.99 14.90
C GLN A 61 8.08 -27.93 16.25
N LYS A 62 8.49 -27.01 17.13
CA LYS A 62 7.96 -26.86 18.48
C LYS A 62 6.89 -25.78 18.62
N LEU A 63 6.53 -25.08 17.54
CA LEU A 63 5.46 -24.06 17.56
C LEU A 63 4.09 -24.61 17.98
N ASP A 64 3.81 -25.87 17.64
CA ASP A 64 2.53 -26.51 17.94
C ASP A 64 2.60 -27.37 19.22
N THR A 65 3.76 -27.40 19.91
CA THR A 65 3.98 -28.16 21.16
C THR A 65 4.28 -27.19 22.31
N GLU A 66 3.92 -27.56 23.55
CA GLU A 66 4.30 -26.77 24.74
C GLU A 66 5.80 -26.94 25.10
N GLU A 67 6.61 -27.50 24.21
CA GLU A 67 8.02 -27.81 24.47
C GLU A 67 8.92 -26.63 24.07
N GLU A 68 9.88 -26.28 24.93
CA GLU A 68 10.82 -25.21 24.63
C GLU A 68 11.79 -25.59 23.49
N PRO A 69 12.06 -24.66 22.54
CA PRO A 69 12.99 -24.89 21.46
C PRO A 69 14.44 -25.04 21.93
N GLU A 70 15.19 -25.91 21.27
CA GLU A 70 16.60 -26.11 21.59
C GLU A 70 17.44 -25.05 20.89
N ILE A 71 17.70 -23.94 21.58
CA ILE A 71 18.54 -22.87 21.10
C ILE A 71 19.98 -23.12 21.57
N PRO A 72 20.95 -23.34 20.66
CA PRO A 72 22.33 -23.57 21.06
C PRO A 72 22.94 -22.36 21.76
N LYS A 73 23.78 -22.59 22.77
CA LYS A 73 24.43 -21.52 23.58
C LYS A 73 25.28 -20.51 22.79
N PHE A 74 25.67 -20.83 21.56
CA PHE A 74 26.43 -19.92 20.72
C PHE A 74 25.56 -18.86 20.02
N ILE A 75 24.24 -19.07 19.98
CA ILE A 75 23.25 -18.11 19.46
C ILE A 75 22.92 -17.13 20.57
N ASN A 76 22.95 -15.84 20.26
CA ASN A 76 22.50 -14.81 21.19
C ASN A 76 21.17 -14.17 20.77
N ALA A 77 20.65 -13.31 21.63
CA ALA A 77 19.40 -12.58 21.43
C ALA A 77 19.40 -11.72 20.15
N SER A 78 20.57 -11.22 19.72
CA SER A 78 20.71 -10.42 18.49
C SER A 78 20.65 -11.28 17.23
N ASP A 79 21.21 -12.50 17.26
CA ASP A 79 21.13 -13.46 16.15
C ASP A 79 19.69 -13.90 15.91
N LEU A 80 18.90 -14.11 16.97
CA LEU A 80 17.46 -14.41 16.87
C LEU A 80 16.69 -13.27 16.17
N MET A 81 17.03 -12.02 16.48
CA MET A 81 16.47 -10.86 15.78
C MET A 81 16.91 -10.78 14.32
N ILE A 82 18.15 -11.15 13.99
CA ILE A 82 18.60 -11.26 12.59
C ILE A 82 17.79 -12.36 11.89
N MET A 83 17.58 -13.51 12.52
CA MET A 83 16.75 -14.59 11.98
C MET A 83 15.32 -14.10 11.69
N LYS A 84 14.68 -13.38 12.62
CA LYS A 84 13.37 -12.75 12.37
C LYS A 84 13.42 -11.78 11.18
N LYS A 85 14.41 -10.86 11.15
CA LYS A 85 14.58 -9.89 10.06
C LYS A 85 14.79 -10.57 8.70
N THR A 86 15.43 -11.74 8.65
CA THR A 86 15.60 -12.48 7.39
C THR A 86 14.27 -12.94 6.82
N LEU A 87 13.38 -13.49 7.66
CA LEU A 87 12.05 -13.93 7.25
C LEU A 87 11.17 -12.76 6.83
N GLU A 88 11.22 -11.67 7.59
CA GLU A 88 10.52 -10.42 7.25
C GLU A 88 10.96 -9.84 5.90
N ASN A 89 12.27 -9.78 5.64
CA ASN A 89 12.80 -9.33 4.35
C ASN A 89 12.33 -10.21 3.20
N ILE A 90 12.19 -11.53 3.42
CA ILE A 90 11.67 -12.45 2.41
C ILE A 90 10.20 -12.16 2.14
N ARG A 91 9.39 -12.03 3.19
CA ARG A 91 7.96 -11.67 3.08
C ARG A 91 7.76 -10.37 2.32
N ILE A 92 8.57 -9.34 2.62
CA ILE A 92 8.50 -8.04 1.93
C ILE A 92 8.89 -8.19 0.46
N ARG A 93 10.01 -8.86 0.16
CA ARG A 93 10.48 -9.05 -1.23
C ARG A 93 9.57 -9.95 -2.07
N SER A 94 8.91 -10.94 -1.45
CA SER A 94 8.01 -11.85 -2.16
C SER A 94 6.58 -11.32 -2.28
N HIS A 95 6.22 -10.28 -1.53
CA HIS A 95 4.84 -9.79 -1.39
C HIS A 95 3.84 -10.90 -1.01
N THR A 96 4.29 -11.95 -0.33
CA THR A 96 3.46 -13.09 0.08
C THR A 96 3.57 -13.37 1.56
N THR A 97 2.44 -13.50 2.24
CA THR A 97 2.37 -13.81 3.66
C THR A 97 2.08 -15.29 3.87
N ASN A 98 3.05 -16.04 4.39
CA ASN A 98 2.84 -17.41 4.84
C ASN A 98 2.60 -17.41 6.36
N ARG A 99 1.41 -17.84 6.79
CA ARG A 99 1.04 -17.87 8.22
C ARG A 99 2.06 -18.63 9.07
N ASN A 100 2.57 -19.77 8.58
CA ASN A 100 3.49 -20.59 9.35
C ASN A 100 4.86 -19.92 9.57
N LEU A 101 5.32 -19.13 8.59
CA LEU A 101 6.55 -18.34 8.72
C LEU A 101 6.33 -17.10 9.59
N LEU A 102 5.13 -16.51 9.55
CA LEU A 102 4.76 -15.42 10.44
C LEU A 102 4.73 -15.88 11.90
N ASP A 103 4.15 -17.04 12.19
CA ASP A 103 4.18 -17.63 13.53
C ASP A 103 5.63 -17.87 14.00
N LEU A 104 6.50 -18.34 13.10
CA LEU A 104 7.93 -18.51 13.38
C LEU A 104 8.64 -17.18 13.63
N GLU A 105 8.31 -16.11 12.90
CA GLU A 105 8.83 -14.77 13.15
C GLU A 105 8.46 -14.25 14.54
N ASN A 106 7.22 -14.48 14.96
CA ASN A 106 6.72 -14.06 16.27
C ASN A 106 7.43 -14.81 17.39
N GLU A 107 7.51 -16.15 17.29
CA GLU A 107 8.22 -16.98 18.27
C GLU A 107 9.70 -16.61 18.40
N LEU A 108 10.39 -16.33 17.28
CA LEU A 108 11.77 -15.87 17.31
C LEU A 108 11.91 -14.52 18.03
N THR A 109 10.89 -13.66 17.96
CA THR A 109 10.86 -12.38 18.67
C THR A 109 10.66 -12.61 20.18
N GLU A 110 9.76 -13.51 20.56
CA GLU A 110 9.54 -13.90 21.97
C GLU A 110 10.83 -14.48 22.58
N LYS A 111 11.48 -15.43 21.90
CA LYS A 111 12.76 -15.99 22.35
C LYS A 111 13.88 -14.95 22.38
N ALA A 112 13.91 -14.01 21.44
CA ALA A 112 14.86 -12.91 21.52
C ALA A 112 14.63 -12.02 22.76
N ALA A 113 13.37 -11.77 23.14
CA ALA A 113 13.03 -11.00 24.32
C ALA A 113 13.38 -11.74 25.62
N GLU A 114 13.10 -13.04 25.71
CA GLU A 114 13.51 -13.90 26.83
C GLU A 114 15.04 -13.90 27.04
N TYR A 115 15.80 -13.86 25.93
CA TYR A 115 17.26 -13.78 25.95
C TYR A 115 17.79 -12.35 26.22
N GLY A 116 16.91 -11.39 26.53
CA GLY A 116 17.26 -10.04 26.94
C GLY A 116 17.52 -9.05 25.82
N ASN A 117 16.99 -9.28 24.60
CA ASN A 117 17.06 -8.29 23.53
C ASN A 117 16.05 -7.14 23.78
N ASN A 118 16.55 -5.92 24.00
CA ASN A 118 15.71 -4.75 24.25
C ASN A 118 14.82 -4.36 23.04
N ASP A 119 15.26 -4.59 21.80
CA ASP A 119 14.43 -4.35 20.62
C ASP A 119 13.23 -5.31 20.59
N ALA A 120 13.47 -6.58 20.89
CA ALA A 120 12.42 -7.59 20.94
C ALA A 120 11.42 -7.28 22.07
N VAL A 121 11.91 -6.91 23.25
CA VAL A 121 11.08 -6.48 24.38
C VAL A 121 10.24 -5.25 24.00
N ALA A 122 10.83 -4.27 23.31
CA ALA A 122 10.11 -3.10 22.85
C ALA A 122 8.98 -3.48 21.87
N LEU A 123 9.27 -4.30 20.85
CA LEU A 123 8.29 -4.72 19.85
C LEU A 123 7.09 -5.42 20.51
N LEU A 124 7.34 -6.41 21.38
CA LEU A 124 6.27 -7.15 22.07
C LEU A 124 5.48 -6.25 23.03
N ALA A 125 6.15 -5.35 23.76
CA ALA A 125 5.48 -4.45 24.69
C ALA A 125 4.54 -3.47 23.95
N PHE A 126 4.97 -2.90 22.84
CA PHE A 126 4.11 -2.02 22.03
C PHE A 126 2.99 -2.79 21.34
N GLU A 127 3.23 -4.02 20.88
CA GLU A 127 2.19 -4.89 20.34
C GLU A 127 1.09 -5.14 21.39
N ALA A 128 1.47 -5.50 22.61
CA ALA A 128 0.52 -5.71 23.71
C ALA A 128 -0.26 -4.43 24.07
N ILE A 129 0.36 -3.25 24.01
CA ILE A 129 -0.31 -1.97 24.27
C ILE A 129 -1.32 -1.61 23.17
N MET A 130 -0.95 -1.87 21.91
CA MET A 130 -1.76 -1.53 20.73
C MET A 130 -2.92 -2.51 20.51
N ASN A 131 -2.75 -3.76 20.90
CA ASN A 131 -3.78 -4.78 20.77
C ASN A 131 -4.89 -4.59 21.81
N LYS A 132 -6.08 -4.24 21.33
CA LYS A 132 -7.27 -4.01 22.18
C LYS A 132 -7.76 -5.29 22.87
N SER A 133 -7.42 -6.46 22.33
CA SER A 133 -7.82 -7.76 22.87
C SER A 133 -6.88 -8.28 23.97
N SER A 134 -5.74 -7.60 24.20
CA SER A 134 -4.79 -8.02 25.23
C SER A 134 -5.36 -7.83 26.65
N PRO A 135 -5.15 -8.80 27.56
CA PRO A 135 -5.50 -8.68 28.97
C PRO A 135 -5.01 -7.37 29.58
N GLN A 136 -5.77 -6.84 30.54
CA GLN A 136 -5.42 -5.57 31.16
C GLN A 136 -4.11 -5.65 31.95
N ASP A 137 -3.82 -6.80 32.55
CA ASP A 137 -2.59 -7.06 33.28
C ASP A 137 -1.37 -7.06 32.36
N ASP A 138 -1.46 -7.69 31.18
CA ASP A 138 -0.41 -7.70 30.17
C ASP A 138 -0.12 -6.29 29.66
N ARG A 139 -1.17 -5.49 29.41
CA ARG A 139 -1.01 -4.08 29.05
C ARG A 139 -0.34 -3.26 30.14
N ALA A 140 -0.65 -3.53 31.41
CA ALA A 140 0.00 -2.85 32.53
C ALA A 140 1.48 -3.25 32.66
N TYR A 141 1.80 -4.53 32.45
CA TYR A 141 3.17 -5.02 32.44
C TYR A 141 3.98 -4.44 31.28
N ALA A 142 3.43 -4.45 30.06
CA ALA A 142 4.03 -3.85 28.88
C ALA A 142 4.37 -2.36 29.08
N LYS A 143 3.47 -1.59 29.70
CA LYS A 143 3.74 -0.18 30.06
C LYS A 143 4.92 -0.03 31.02
N LYS A 144 5.07 -0.94 32.00
CA LYS A 144 6.23 -0.95 32.91
C LYS A 144 7.52 -1.25 32.16
N LEU A 145 7.49 -2.18 31.19
CA LEU A 145 8.66 -2.48 30.35
C LEU A 145 9.04 -1.28 29.48
N VAL A 146 8.08 -0.63 28.83
CA VAL A 146 8.31 0.58 28.04
C VAL A 146 8.91 1.69 28.90
N ALA A 147 8.40 1.90 30.12
CA ALA A 147 8.95 2.91 31.04
C ALA A 147 10.44 2.63 31.36
N LYS A 148 10.79 1.39 31.67
CA LYS A 148 12.20 0.99 31.90
C LYS A 148 13.07 1.23 30.67
N LEU A 149 12.57 0.89 29.47
CA LEU A 149 13.31 1.10 28.23
C LEU A 149 13.48 2.59 27.89
N LEU A 150 12.51 3.43 28.24
CA LEU A 150 12.61 4.88 28.11
C LEU A 150 13.63 5.48 29.09
N GLU A 151 13.72 4.98 30.32
CA GLU A 151 14.77 5.36 31.28
C GLU A 151 16.16 5.02 30.76
N LEU A 152 16.30 3.90 30.05
CA LEU A 152 17.53 3.49 29.36
C LEU A 152 17.79 4.27 28.06
N LYS A 153 16.90 5.20 27.69
CA LYS A 153 16.95 5.94 26.40
C LYS A 153 17.08 4.99 25.20
N HIS A 154 16.32 3.89 25.19
CA HIS A 154 16.40 2.91 24.13
C HIS A 154 15.86 3.49 22.79
N PRO A 155 16.65 3.50 21.69
CA PRO A 155 16.28 4.18 20.44
C PRO A 155 14.96 3.70 19.86
N LEU A 156 14.77 2.39 19.67
CA LEU A 156 13.52 1.87 19.09
C LEU A 156 12.29 2.24 19.94
N THR A 157 12.45 2.24 21.27
CA THR A 157 11.36 2.59 22.20
C THR A 157 10.99 4.07 22.10
N LEU A 158 11.95 4.97 21.92
CA LEU A 158 11.68 6.40 21.70
C LEU A 158 10.92 6.61 20.39
N LYS A 159 11.36 5.99 19.31
CA LYS A 159 10.69 6.05 18.01
C LYS A 159 9.24 5.54 18.11
N MET A 160 9.04 4.35 18.69
CA MET A 160 7.71 3.75 18.86
C MET A 160 6.81 4.56 19.80
N SER A 161 7.38 5.17 20.84
CA SER A 161 6.65 6.10 21.71
C SER A 161 6.17 7.34 20.94
N GLY A 162 7.03 7.88 20.06
CA GLY A 162 6.66 8.95 19.15
C GLY A 162 5.50 8.56 18.23
N ASP A 163 5.60 7.40 17.58
CA ASP A 163 4.55 6.87 16.68
C ASP A 163 3.22 6.69 17.42
N LEU A 164 3.25 6.16 18.64
CA LEU A 164 2.07 6.00 19.51
C LEU A 164 1.46 7.34 19.89
N CYS A 165 2.28 8.35 20.19
CA CYS A 165 1.80 9.71 20.46
C CYS A 165 1.15 10.34 19.22
N VAL A 166 1.68 10.13 18.02
CA VAL A 166 1.06 10.61 16.77
C VAL A 166 -0.31 9.97 16.57
N GLN A 167 -0.44 8.66 16.77
CA GLN A 167 -1.72 7.94 16.66
C GLN A 167 -2.77 8.47 17.65
N ASN A 168 -2.34 8.86 18.85
CA ASN A 168 -3.19 9.45 19.88
C ASN A 168 -3.34 10.98 19.77
N GLN A 169 -2.91 11.59 18.66
CA GLN A 169 -2.96 13.05 18.42
C GLN A 169 -2.17 13.91 19.43
N MET A 170 -1.23 13.31 20.15
CA MET A 170 -0.36 13.98 21.13
C MET A 170 0.90 14.53 20.45
N LEU A 171 0.71 15.44 19.49
CA LEU A 171 1.75 15.85 18.53
C LEU A 171 2.98 16.50 19.18
N ALA A 172 2.80 17.27 20.25
CA ALA A 172 3.92 17.91 20.95
C ALA A 172 4.82 16.90 21.68
N GLN A 173 4.23 15.85 22.25
CA GLN A 173 4.99 14.78 22.89
C GLN A 173 5.67 13.89 21.86
N ALA A 174 5.02 13.62 20.73
CA ALA A 174 5.62 12.89 19.62
C ALA A 174 6.90 13.58 19.13
N GLU A 175 6.84 14.89 18.90
CA GLU A 175 8.01 15.68 18.49
C GLU A 175 9.15 15.59 19.51
N LYS A 176 8.84 15.62 20.81
CA LYS A 176 9.85 15.44 21.86
C LYS A 176 10.52 14.07 21.76
N PHE A 177 9.76 12.98 21.69
CA PHE A 177 10.31 11.63 21.59
C PHE A 177 11.16 11.44 20.33
N TYR A 178 10.74 12.03 19.21
CA TYR A 178 11.51 12.00 17.96
C TYR A 178 12.80 12.81 18.05
N ASN A 179 12.80 13.98 18.70
CA ASN A 179 14.03 14.73 18.93
C ASN A 179 14.98 13.99 19.88
N ASP A 180 14.45 13.43 20.98
CA ASP A 180 15.21 12.61 21.92
C ASP A 180 15.82 11.37 21.20
N PHE A 181 15.13 10.79 20.22
CA PHE A 181 15.67 9.74 19.36
C PHE A 181 16.85 10.24 18.51
N LEU A 182 16.69 11.37 17.83
CA LEU A 182 17.70 11.93 16.92
C LEU A 182 18.97 12.39 17.64
N GLU A 183 18.88 12.72 18.94
CA GLU A 183 20.04 12.98 19.79
C GLU A 183 20.91 11.73 20.00
N LEU A 184 20.31 10.53 19.91
CA LEU A 184 21.02 9.25 20.06
C LEU A 184 21.49 8.70 18.71
N GLU A 185 20.59 8.73 17.72
CA GLU A 185 20.82 8.18 16.38
C GLU A 185 20.31 9.14 15.31
N SER A 186 21.23 9.84 14.64
CA SER A 186 20.90 10.79 13.56
C SER A 186 21.24 10.28 12.16
N ASP A 187 22.00 9.19 12.04
CA ASP A 187 22.48 8.65 10.77
C ASP A 187 22.21 7.14 10.65
N THR A 188 20.97 6.74 10.92
CA THR A 188 20.52 5.36 10.80
C THR A 188 19.26 5.26 9.94
N PHE A 189 18.94 4.04 9.50
CA PHE A 189 17.68 3.77 8.80
C PHE A 189 16.46 4.23 9.62
N LEU A 190 16.47 4.01 10.94
CA LEU A 190 15.40 4.46 11.84
C LEU A 190 15.34 5.99 11.91
N ALA A 191 16.49 6.68 11.88
CA ALA A 191 16.54 8.14 11.82
C ALA A 191 15.83 8.68 10.57
N SER A 192 15.95 8.02 9.41
CA SER A 192 15.20 8.40 8.21
C SER A 192 13.68 8.36 8.44
N GLU A 193 13.16 7.31 9.09
CA GLU A 193 11.73 7.24 9.43
C GLU A 193 11.30 8.35 10.39
N VAL A 194 12.15 8.66 11.38
CA VAL A 194 11.89 9.74 12.36
C VAL A 194 11.92 11.11 11.69
N TYR A 195 12.89 11.38 10.83
CA TYR A 195 12.92 12.62 10.03
C TYR A 195 11.69 12.73 9.13
N LYS A 196 11.26 11.65 8.48
CA LYS A 196 10.01 11.63 7.72
C LYS A 196 8.80 12.00 8.59
N ALA A 197 8.70 11.43 9.80
CA ALA A 197 7.61 11.71 10.73
C ALA A 197 7.62 13.18 11.19
N LEU A 198 8.78 13.72 11.59
CA LEU A 198 8.94 15.14 11.93
C LEU A 198 8.64 16.06 10.75
N GLY A 199 9.04 15.69 9.54
CA GLY A 199 8.72 16.40 8.31
C GLY A 199 7.21 16.53 8.11
N LYS A 200 6.46 15.43 8.27
CA LYS A 200 4.99 15.42 8.22
C LYS A 200 4.35 16.26 9.32
N LEU A 201 4.84 16.17 10.56
CA LEU A 201 4.33 16.96 11.68
C LEU A 201 4.53 18.47 11.43
N ASN A 202 5.69 18.87 10.94
CA ASN A 202 5.98 20.28 10.64
C ASN A 202 5.18 20.77 9.42
N PHE A 203 4.94 19.89 8.43
CA PHE A 203 4.05 20.18 7.30
C PHE A 203 2.62 20.48 7.77
N GLN A 204 2.13 19.77 8.79
CA GLN A 204 0.82 20.01 9.41
C GLN A 204 0.78 21.26 10.31
N LYS A 205 1.91 21.68 10.87
CA LYS A 205 2.08 22.88 11.73
C LYS A 205 2.42 24.17 10.94
N PRO A 206 2.04 24.23 9.67
CA PRO A 206 2.62 25.08 8.62
C PRO A 206 4.10 25.52 8.69
N ASP A 207 5.00 24.80 9.38
CA ASP A 207 6.45 25.11 9.37
C ASP A 207 7.11 24.44 8.16
N LEU A 208 6.88 25.04 6.99
CA LEU A 208 7.31 24.49 5.69
C LEU A 208 8.84 24.42 5.55
N ILE A 209 9.57 25.32 6.22
CA ILE A 209 11.04 25.36 6.17
C ILE A 209 11.62 24.16 6.90
N LYS A 210 11.21 23.92 8.16
CA LYS A 210 11.67 22.73 8.90
C LYS A 210 11.18 21.44 8.27
N SER A 211 9.93 21.44 7.77
CA SER A 211 9.38 20.29 7.06
C SER A 211 10.27 19.89 5.88
N LYS A 212 10.69 20.85 5.05
CA LYS A 212 11.61 20.64 3.94
C LYS A 212 12.94 20.04 4.40
N GLN A 213 13.57 20.65 5.41
CA GLN A 213 14.85 20.19 5.96
C GLN A 213 14.78 18.73 6.45
N TYR A 214 13.71 18.36 7.15
CA TYR A 214 13.52 17.00 7.63
C TYR A 214 13.30 16.00 6.49
N PHE A 215 12.53 16.35 5.45
CA PHE A 215 12.38 15.45 4.30
C PHE A 215 13.68 15.27 3.51
N GLU A 216 14.48 16.33 3.35
CA GLU A 216 15.81 16.25 2.73
C GLU A 216 16.75 15.35 3.54
N GLN A 217 16.73 15.49 4.86
CA GLN A 217 17.55 14.65 5.74
C GLN A 217 17.09 13.18 5.74
N SER A 218 15.78 12.94 5.68
CA SER A 218 15.21 11.60 5.53
C SER A 218 15.68 10.90 4.25
N ILE A 219 15.75 11.61 3.12
CA ILE A 219 16.26 11.08 1.86
C ILE A 219 17.75 10.76 1.94
N LYS A 220 18.52 11.57 2.68
CA LYS A 220 19.97 11.36 2.84
C LYS A 220 20.30 10.09 3.61
N THR A 221 19.53 9.75 4.63
CA THR A 221 19.81 8.62 5.55
C THR A 221 18.98 7.36 5.24
N GLY A 222 17.92 7.50 4.45
CA GLY A 222 16.97 6.43 4.15
C GLY A 222 17.34 5.58 2.93
N PRO A 223 16.93 4.30 2.90
CA PRO A 223 17.07 3.47 1.73
C PRO A 223 16.07 3.93 0.66
N ILE A 224 16.48 3.77 -0.60
CA ILE A 224 15.77 4.32 -1.77
C ILE A 224 14.32 3.83 -1.84
N ASP A 225 14.03 2.60 -1.40
CA ASP A 225 12.70 1.97 -1.45
C ASP A 225 11.70 2.49 -0.40
N LYS A 226 12.13 3.34 0.56
CA LYS A 226 11.28 3.80 1.68
C LYS A 226 11.12 5.32 1.77
N ILE A 227 11.64 6.06 0.78
CA ILE A 227 11.69 7.53 0.77
C ILE A 227 10.77 8.19 -0.26
N SER A 228 9.96 7.41 -1.00
CA SER A 228 8.98 7.91 -1.98
C SER A 228 8.10 9.04 -1.44
N GLU A 229 7.52 8.84 -0.25
CA GLU A 229 6.69 9.85 0.41
C GLU A 229 7.44 11.17 0.66
N CYS A 230 8.73 11.11 1.02
CA CYS A 230 9.53 12.31 1.28
C CYS A 230 9.72 13.11 -0.01
N HIS A 231 10.01 12.42 -1.12
CA HIS A 231 10.06 13.03 -2.44
C HIS A 231 8.71 13.65 -2.83
N TYR A 232 7.59 12.98 -2.59
CA TYR A 232 6.27 13.56 -2.83
C TYR A 232 6.02 14.88 -2.08
N TYR A 233 6.36 14.95 -0.79
CA TYR A 233 6.22 16.19 -0.03
C TYR A 233 7.20 17.28 -0.49
N LEU A 234 8.43 16.93 -0.82
CA LEU A 234 9.39 17.89 -1.39
C LEU A 234 8.94 18.41 -2.75
N GLY A 235 8.29 17.59 -3.58
CA GLY A 235 7.70 18.05 -4.84
C GLY A 235 6.65 19.15 -4.60
N GLN A 236 5.78 18.96 -3.62
CA GLN A 236 4.78 19.97 -3.24
C GLN A 236 5.42 21.23 -2.62
N LEU A 237 6.41 21.07 -1.74
CA LEU A 237 7.12 22.20 -1.11
C LEU A 237 7.90 23.03 -2.13
N ASN A 238 8.35 22.42 -3.23
CA ASN A 238 9.03 23.09 -4.32
C ASN A 238 8.08 23.49 -5.47
N ALA A 239 6.78 23.66 -5.23
CA ALA A 239 5.83 24.05 -6.28
C ALA A 239 6.15 25.38 -7.00
N HIS A 240 6.94 26.26 -6.36
CA HIS A 240 7.45 27.50 -6.96
C HIS A 240 8.57 27.27 -8.01
N ASP A 241 9.21 26.10 -7.98
CA ASP A 241 10.25 25.67 -8.90
C ASP A 241 9.81 24.36 -9.58
N PRO A 242 9.11 24.46 -10.73
CA PRO A 242 8.55 23.31 -11.43
C PRO A 242 9.57 22.26 -11.86
N GLU A 243 10.82 22.64 -12.14
CA GLU A 243 11.88 21.68 -12.49
C GLU A 243 12.27 20.83 -11.28
N ARG A 244 12.45 21.46 -10.11
CA ARG A 244 12.70 20.72 -8.86
C ARG A 244 11.51 19.91 -8.41
N ALA A 245 10.30 20.46 -8.53
CA ALA A 245 9.07 19.73 -8.21
C ALA A 245 8.96 18.46 -9.07
N ARG A 246 9.20 18.60 -10.38
CA ARG A 246 9.23 17.49 -11.33
C ARG A 246 10.22 16.41 -10.93
N PHE A 247 11.47 16.77 -10.64
CA PHE A 247 12.49 15.80 -10.22
C PHE A 247 12.02 14.95 -9.04
N HIS A 248 11.46 15.60 -8.02
CA HIS A 248 10.97 14.90 -6.84
C HIS A 248 9.72 14.06 -7.13
N PHE A 249 8.77 14.55 -7.92
CA PHE A 249 7.62 13.74 -8.33
C PHE A 249 8.01 12.54 -9.19
N GLU A 250 8.99 12.68 -10.10
CA GLU A 250 9.53 11.56 -10.88
C GLU A 250 10.20 10.52 -9.98
N ALA A 251 11.02 10.95 -9.01
CA ALA A 251 11.65 10.04 -8.04
C ALA A 251 10.60 9.29 -7.21
N SER A 252 9.57 9.97 -6.73
CA SER A 252 8.46 9.38 -5.99
C SER A 252 7.62 8.41 -6.85
N ALA A 253 7.29 8.82 -8.08
CA ALA A 253 6.51 8.02 -9.03
C ALA A 253 7.26 6.76 -9.47
N SER A 254 8.58 6.82 -9.63
CA SER A 254 9.43 5.65 -9.97
C SER A 254 9.38 4.53 -8.93
N GLN A 255 9.03 4.87 -7.68
CA GLN A 255 8.81 3.93 -6.59
C GLN A 255 7.34 3.49 -6.45
N GLY A 256 6.48 3.87 -7.39
CA GLY A 256 5.07 3.49 -7.41
C GLY A 256 4.18 4.29 -6.46
N PHE A 257 4.61 5.49 -6.03
CA PHE A 257 3.79 6.32 -5.14
C PHE A 257 2.63 6.98 -5.91
N LEU A 258 1.43 6.41 -5.76
CA LEU A 258 0.22 6.73 -6.51
C LEU A 258 -0.06 8.24 -6.63
N GLN A 259 0.02 8.97 -5.52
CA GLN A 259 -0.34 10.39 -5.47
C GLN A 259 0.59 11.27 -6.32
N SER A 260 1.78 10.79 -6.68
CA SER A 260 2.70 11.54 -7.55
C SER A 260 2.30 11.51 -9.01
N PHE A 261 1.58 10.49 -9.48
CA PHE A 261 1.21 10.37 -10.90
C PHE A 261 0.32 11.53 -11.35
N GLN A 262 -0.71 11.87 -10.58
CA GLN A 262 -1.58 13.00 -10.90
C GLN A 262 -0.82 14.34 -10.94
N LEU A 263 0.02 14.61 -9.94
CA LEU A 263 0.76 15.88 -9.84
C LEU A 263 1.76 16.01 -10.98
N LEU A 264 2.48 14.94 -11.29
CA LEU A 264 3.42 14.91 -12.40
C LEU A 264 2.71 15.04 -13.74
N GLY A 265 1.57 14.37 -13.93
CA GLY A 265 0.75 14.48 -15.14
C GLY A 265 0.26 15.91 -15.36
N PHE A 266 -0.27 16.57 -14.33
CA PHE A 266 -0.71 17.97 -14.44
C PHE A 266 0.46 18.94 -14.63
N LEU A 267 1.61 18.67 -14.01
CA LEU A 267 2.81 19.48 -14.18
C LEU A 267 3.32 19.40 -15.63
N GLU A 268 3.40 18.20 -16.20
CA GLU A 268 3.77 17.98 -17.59
C GLU A 268 2.76 18.61 -18.55
N LEU A 269 1.45 18.48 -18.28
CA LEU A 269 0.40 18.99 -19.16
C LEU A 269 0.31 20.51 -19.17
N ASN A 270 0.37 21.13 -17.98
CA ASN A 270 0.05 22.55 -17.80
C ASN A 270 1.28 23.45 -17.82
N TYR A 271 2.42 22.97 -17.30
CA TYR A 271 3.64 23.79 -17.19
C TYR A 271 4.64 23.50 -18.31
N PHE A 272 4.93 22.22 -18.57
CA PHE A 272 5.89 21.82 -19.61
C PHE A 272 5.27 21.60 -20.99
N ASP A 273 3.95 21.73 -21.11
CA ASP A 273 3.17 21.51 -22.33
C ASP A 273 3.42 20.14 -23.01
N ASN A 274 3.81 19.13 -22.23
CA ASN A 274 4.14 17.80 -22.70
C ASN A 274 2.95 16.83 -22.53
N SER A 275 1.96 16.97 -23.42
CA SER A 275 0.76 16.12 -23.42
C SER A 275 1.07 14.62 -23.52
N PHE A 276 2.12 14.25 -24.26
CA PHE A 276 2.52 12.86 -24.42
C PHE A 276 2.94 12.25 -23.09
N LYS A 277 3.88 12.88 -22.36
CA LYS A 277 4.32 12.39 -21.05
C LYS A 277 3.21 12.45 -20.01
N ALA A 278 2.44 13.54 -20.00
CA ALA A 278 1.31 13.70 -19.08
C ALA A 278 0.33 12.53 -19.18
N LYS A 279 -0.03 12.15 -20.41
CA LYS A 279 -0.92 11.02 -20.68
C LYS A 279 -0.37 9.69 -20.15
N GLU A 280 0.92 9.42 -20.29
CA GLU A 280 1.51 8.19 -19.75
C GLU A 280 1.46 8.15 -18.21
N TRP A 281 1.74 9.26 -17.54
CA TRP A 281 1.59 9.34 -16.08
C TRP A 281 0.15 9.16 -15.63
N PHE A 282 -0.79 9.81 -16.30
CA PHE A 282 -2.20 9.67 -15.99
C PHE A 282 -2.76 8.26 -16.30
N LYS A 283 -2.23 7.55 -17.30
CA LYS A 283 -2.59 6.15 -17.55
C LYS A 283 -2.24 5.26 -16.37
N LEU A 284 -1.03 5.39 -15.82
CA LEU A 284 -0.60 4.63 -14.65
C LEU A 284 -1.53 4.87 -13.44
N GLY A 285 -1.90 6.12 -13.18
CA GLY A 285 -2.87 6.43 -12.12
C GLY A 285 -4.28 5.91 -12.42
N ALA A 286 -4.73 5.98 -13.67
CA ALA A 286 -6.04 5.50 -14.08
C ALA A 286 -6.19 3.97 -14.00
N GLU A 287 -5.11 3.21 -14.26
CA GLU A 287 -5.09 1.75 -14.02
C GLU A 287 -5.35 1.40 -12.55
N LEU A 288 -4.92 2.27 -11.64
CA LEU A 288 -5.17 2.18 -10.20
C LEU A 288 -6.47 2.86 -9.77
N SER A 289 -7.32 3.25 -10.73
CA SER A 289 -8.61 3.92 -10.52
C SER A 289 -8.51 5.26 -9.76
N ASP A 290 -7.37 5.95 -9.85
CA ASP A 290 -7.25 7.31 -9.31
C ASP A 290 -8.08 8.30 -10.13
N ILE A 291 -9.07 8.91 -9.47
CA ILE A 291 -10.05 9.81 -10.07
C ILE A 291 -9.35 11.00 -10.74
N HIS A 292 -8.36 11.60 -10.08
CA HIS A 292 -7.68 12.78 -10.59
C HIS A 292 -6.85 12.46 -11.83
N SER A 293 -6.22 11.29 -11.88
CA SER A 293 -5.52 10.81 -13.07
C SER A 293 -6.48 10.53 -14.23
N ILE A 294 -7.66 9.96 -13.98
CA ILE A 294 -8.67 9.76 -15.03
C ILE A 294 -9.18 11.12 -15.57
N ILE A 295 -9.36 12.10 -14.69
CA ILE A 295 -9.68 13.49 -15.08
C ILE A 295 -8.57 14.07 -15.97
N GLY A 296 -7.30 13.89 -15.58
CA GLY A 296 -6.15 14.32 -16.37
C GLY A 296 -6.06 13.63 -17.75
N LEU A 297 -6.41 12.34 -17.83
CA LEU A 297 -6.52 11.63 -19.11
C LEU A 297 -7.60 12.22 -20.01
N PHE A 298 -8.77 12.55 -19.45
CA PHE A 298 -9.83 13.21 -20.21
C PHE A 298 -9.31 14.53 -20.79
N ASP A 299 -8.63 15.35 -19.99
CA ASP A 299 -8.06 16.63 -20.42
C ASP A 299 -7.04 16.43 -21.56
N CYS A 300 -6.17 15.42 -21.46
CA CYS A 300 -5.23 15.07 -22.53
C CYS A 300 -5.95 14.66 -23.82
N PHE A 301 -6.99 13.82 -23.74
CA PHE A 301 -7.73 13.38 -24.93
C PHE A 301 -8.52 14.50 -25.59
N ILE A 302 -9.07 15.44 -24.82
CA ILE A 302 -9.73 16.63 -25.38
C ILE A 302 -8.71 17.54 -26.07
N LYS A 303 -7.53 17.72 -25.47
CA LYS A 303 -6.45 18.54 -26.05
C LYS A 303 -5.92 17.96 -27.36
N GLU A 304 -5.81 16.65 -27.45
CA GLU A 304 -5.36 15.91 -28.64
C GLU A 304 -6.49 15.59 -29.64
N ASP A 305 -7.72 16.05 -29.39
CA ASP A 305 -8.93 15.80 -30.18
C ASP A 305 -9.30 14.31 -30.36
N TYR A 306 -8.87 13.46 -29.42
CA TYR A 306 -9.22 12.03 -29.38
C TYR A 306 -10.58 11.78 -28.70
N LEU A 307 -11.65 12.27 -29.33
CA LEU A 307 -13.01 12.30 -28.75
C LEU A 307 -13.57 10.92 -28.35
N LYS A 308 -13.24 9.85 -29.09
CA LYS A 308 -13.68 8.48 -28.74
C LYS A 308 -13.09 8.01 -27.41
N ALA A 309 -11.80 8.28 -27.19
CA ALA A 309 -11.12 7.94 -25.95
C ALA A 309 -11.62 8.81 -24.79
N ALA A 310 -11.80 10.12 -25.05
CA ALA A 310 -12.39 11.06 -24.10
C ALA A 310 -13.80 10.61 -23.64
N LYS A 311 -14.63 10.11 -24.56
CA LYS A 311 -15.95 9.54 -24.24
C LYS A 311 -15.86 8.35 -23.31
N LYS A 312 -14.93 7.42 -23.58
CA LYS A 312 -14.72 6.25 -22.72
C LYS A 312 -14.32 6.70 -21.31
N THR A 313 -13.35 7.60 -21.17
CA THR A 313 -12.94 8.14 -19.86
C THR A 313 -14.07 8.89 -19.16
N TYR A 314 -14.88 9.67 -19.89
CA TYR A 314 -16.05 10.36 -19.34
C TYR A 314 -17.06 9.37 -18.75
N SER A 315 -17.39 8.31 -19.50
CA SER A 315 -18.31 7.27 -19.00
C SER A 315 -17.77 6.52 -17.79
N THR A 316 -16.45 6.27 -17.74
CA THR A 316 -15.79 5.67 -16.58
C THR A 316 -15.89 6.59 -15.36
N LEU A 317 -15.63 7.89 -15.52
CA LEU A 317 -15.78 8.88 -14.45
C LEU A 317 -17.21 8.98 -13.94
N GLU A 318 -18.18 9.01 -14.85
CA GLU A 318 -19.61 9.06 -14.52
C GLU A 318 -19.99 7.87 -13.64
N VAL A 319 -19.64 6.65 -14.05
CA VAL A 319 -19.92 5.44 -13.26
C VAL A 319 -19.22 5.48 -11.90
N LEU A 320 -17.94 5.86 -11.85
CA LEU A 320 -17.17 5.88 -10.59
C LEU A 320 -17.68 6.91 -9.58
N LEU A 321 -18.18 8.06 -10.05
CA LEU A 321 -18.57 9.17 -9.19
C LEU A 321 -20.07 9.21 -8.86
N THR A 322 -20.92 8.51 -9.62
CA THR A 322 -22.38 8.54 -9.40
C THR A 322 -22.97 7.26 -8.82
N LYS A 323 -22.30 6.11 -8.98
CA LYS A 323 -22.87 4.79 -8.65
C LYS A 323 -23.14 4.56 -7.16
N ASP A 324 -22.34 5.15 -6.27
CA ASP A 324 -22.41 4.87 -4.83
C ASP A 324 -23.28 5.87 -4.04
N GLY A 325 -23.79 6.93 -4.70
CA GLY A 325 -24.58 7.98 -4.03
C GLY A 325 -23.81 8.81 -2.99
N ASP A 326 -22.49 8.75 -3.00
CA ASP A 326 -21.60 9.49 -2.10
C ASP A 326 -21.60 10.99 -2.44
N ASP A 327 -22.00 11.82 -1.46
CA ASP A 327 -22.15 13.27 -1.61
C ASP A 327 -20.83 13.96 -2.04
N ASP A 328 -19.69 13.48 -1.55
CA ASP A 328 -18.40 14.08 -1.90
C ASP A 328 -17.98 13.72 -3.33
N LYS A 329 -18.24 12.50 -3.79
CA LYS A 329 -18.01 12.11 -5.19
C LYS A 329 -18.93 12.86 -6.14
N LEU A 330 -20.19 13.09 -5.75
CA LEU A 330 -21.14 13.87 -6.54
C LEU A 330 -20.70 15.33 -6.67
N LYS A 331 -20.17 15.95 -5.61
CA LYS A 331 -19.57 17.29 -5.70
C LYS A 331 -18.42 17.33 -6.70
N VAL A 332 -17.53 16.34 -6.68
CA VAL A 332 -16.42 16.22 -7.65
C VAL A 332 -16.96 16.08 -9.07
N TRP A 333 -18.01 15.28 -9.28
CA TRP A 333 -18.67 15.12 -10.58
C TRP A 333 -19.28 16.42 -11.11
N HIS A 334 -19.99 17.16 -10.26
CA HIS A 334 -20.56 18.45 -10.62
C HIS A 334 -19.48 19.47 -10.96
N HIS A 335 -18.41 19.52 -10.17
CA HIS A 335 -17.28 20.41 -10.42
C HIS A 335 -16.53 20.06 -11.72
N PHE A 336 -16.39 18.76 -12.02
CA PHE A 336 -15.81 18.30 -13.27
C PHE A 336 -16.62 18.79 -14.47
N ASN A 337 -17.94 18.59 -14.45
CA ASN A 337 -18.83 19.01 -15.54
C ASN A 337 -18.89 20.54 -15.71
N SER A 338 -18.85 21.30 -14.62
CA SER A 338 -18.87 22.77 -14.69
C SER A 338 -17.59 23.31 -15.32
N ASN A 339 -16.43 22.80 -14.91
CA ASN A 339 -15.15 23.34 -15.35
C ASN A 339 -14.77 22.90 -16.76
N ARG A 340 -15.25 21.73 -17.21
CA ARG A 340 -14.91 21.13 -18.50
C ARG A 340 -16.07 21.14 -19.49
N LYS A 341 -17.02 22.05 -19.31
CA LYS A 341 -18.26 22.14 -20.09
C LYS A 341 -18.05 21.97 -21.60
N ASN A 342 -17.10 22.72 -22.18
CA ASN A 342 -16.82 22.67 -23.61
C ASN A 342 -16.30 21.28 -24.08
N GLY A 343 -15.44 20.64 -23.30
CA GLY A 343 -14.93 19.30 -23.62
C GLY A 343 -16.02 18.22 -23.46
N VAL A 344 -16.86 18.37 -22.45
CA VAL A 344 -18.00 17.48 -22.20
C VAL A 344 -19.06 17.59 -23.31
N GLU A 345 -19.36 18.81 -23.78
CA GLU A 345 -20.28 19.04 -24.89
C GLU A 345 -19.79 18.35 -26.17
N LYS A 346 -18.51 18.54 -26.55
CA LYS A 346 -17.90 17.85 -27.71
C LYS A 346 -18.07 16.32 -27.65
N VAL A 347 -17.91 15.74 -26.47
CA VAL A 347 -18.04 14.29 -26.25
C VAL A 347 -19.50 13.83 -26.33
N LYS A 348 -20.44 14.65 -25.84
CA LYS A 348 -21.89 14.38 -25.94
C LYS A 348 -22.40 14.51 -27.36
N ASP A 349 -21.92 15.48 -28.14
CA ASP A 349 -22.29 15.67 -29.54
C ASP A 349 -21.84 14.51 -30.43
N LEU A 350 -20.70 13.88 -30.12
CA LEU A 350 -20.29 12.64 -30.76
C LEU A 350 -21.28 11.49 -30.50
N ALA A 351 -21.91 11.44 -29.32
CA ALA A 351 -22.90 10.41 -28.99
C ALA A 351 -24.19 10.57 -29.81
N THR A 352 -24.71 11.78 -29.91
CA THR A 352 -25.91 12.09 -30.70
C THR A 352 -25.66 11.91 -32.21
N SER A 353 -24.47 12.26 -32.70
CA SER A 353 -24.08 12.01 -34.10
C SER A 353 -23.99 10.52 -34.44
N VAL A 354 -23.40 9.69 -33.58
CA VAL A 354 -23.32 8.23 -33.81
C VAL A 354 -24.70 7.57 -33.73
N GLU A 355 -25.54 7.96 -32.77
CA GLU A 355 -26.90 7.43 -32.63
C GLU A 355 -27.82 7.82 -33.79
N SER A 356 -27.74 9.06 -34.27
CA SER A 356 -28.48 9.51 -35.46
C SER A 356 -28.02 8.81 -36.74
N THR A 357 -26.72 8.53 -36.88
CA THR A 357 -26.17 7.76 -38.00
C THR A 357 -26.64 6.30 -37.96
N PHE A 358 -26.71 5.69 -36.77
CA PHE A 358 -27.22 4.33 -36.59
C PHE A 358 -28.72 4.22 -36.86
N LYS A 359 -29.52 5.20 -36.43
CA LYS A 359 -30.96 5.27 -36.72
C LYS A 359 -31.22 5.48 -38.21
N GLY A 360 -30.50 6.39 -38.86
CA GLY A 360 -30.60 6.58 -40.31
C GLY A 360 -30.17 5.33 -41.11
N ALA A 361 -29.19 4.56 -40.62
CA ALA A 361 -28.81 3.28 -41.20
C ALA A 361 -29.88 2.18 -41.01
N GLN A 362 -30.56 2.14 -39.85
CA GLN A 362 -31.68 1.22 -39.62
C GLN A 362 -32.91 1.57 -40.46
N GLU A 363 -33.26 2.86 -40.54
CA GLU A 363 -34.38 3.35 -41.36
C GLU A 363 -34.13 3.11 -42.86
N SER A 364 -32.90 3.27 -43.34
CA SER A 364 -32.55 2.96 -44.75
C SER A 364 -32.53 1.46 -45.05
N ILE A 365 -32.20 0.61 -44.08
CA ILE A 365 -32.35 -0.86 -44.19
C ILE A 365 -33.84 -1.24 -44.21
N GLU A 366 -34.69 -0.61 -43.39
CA GLU A 366 -36.15 -0.80 -43.39
C GLU A 366 -36.80 -0.32 -44.70
N LEU A 367 -36.37 0.82 -45.25
CA LEU A 367 -36.80 1.34 -46.57
C LEU A 367 -36.32 0.47 -47.75
N SER A 368 -35.22 -0.26 -47.60
CA SER A 368 -34.76 -1.22 -48.63
C SER A 368 -35.49 -2.57 -48.59
N ASN A 369 -36.21 -2.86 -47.50
CA ASN A 369 -37.00 -4.09 -47.32
C ASN A 369 -38.49 -3.91 -47.65
N THR A 370 -38.94 -2.69 -47.98
CA THR A 370 -40.25 -2.51 -48.61
C THR A 370 -40.18 -2.92 -50.08
N ALA A 371 -40.79 -4.06 -50.40
CA ALA A 371 -40.88 -4.61 -51.75
C ALA A 371 -41.44 -3.57 -52.74
N PRO A 372 -40.91 -3.49 -53.98
CA PRO A 372 -41.49 -2.61 -54.99
C PRO A 372 -42.92 -3.07 -55.29
N SER A 373 -43.89 -2.18 -55.13
CA SER A 373 -45.27 -2.42 -55.53
C SER A 373 -45.27 -2.73 -57.03
N GLN A 374 -45.62 -3.98 -57.39
CA GLN A 374 -45.90 -4.37 -58.76
C GLN A 374 -47.18 -3.66 -59.21
N GLU A 375 -47.05 -2.43 -59.73
CA GLU A 375 -48.00 -1.93 -60.70
C GLU A 375 -47.55 -2.38 -62.09
N ASN A 376 -48.30 -3.35 -62.64
CA ASN A 376 -48.12 -3.85 -63.99
C ASN A 376 -48.21 -2.70 -64.99
N ARG A 377 -47.09 -2.43 -65.67
CA ARG A 377 -46.99 -1.40 -66.73
C ARG A 377 -47.73 -1.79 -68.03
N TRP A 378 -48.34 -2.98 -68.07
CA TRP A 378 -49.20 -3.45 -69.14
C TRP A 378 -50.42 -4.11 -68.49
N ASN A 379 -51.56 -3.42 -68.51
CA ASN A 379 -52.84 -4.01 -68.10
C ASN A 379 -53.28 -5.06 -69.14
N LEU A 380 -52.82 -6.29 -68.96
CA LEU A 380 -53.30 -7.51 -69.61
C LEU A 380 -53.60 -8.57 -68.56
#